data_AF-A0A6M3JC34-F1
#
_entry.id   AF-A0A6M3JC34-F1
#
_cell.length_a   1.000
_cell.length_b   1.000
_cell.length_c   1.000
_cell.angle_alpha   90.00
_cell.angle_beta   90.00
_cell.angle_gamma   90.00
#
_symmetry.space_group_name_H-M   'P 1'
#
loop_
_entity.id
_entity.type
_entity.pdbx_description
1 polymer ?
#
loop_
_entity_poly.entity_id
_entity_poly.type
_entity_poly.pdbx_seq_one_letter_code
_entity_poly.pdbx_strand_id
1 'polypeptide(L)'
;MKRIPTFDLDAEIAKLAEAADIEPATISAQVSEIINKEGKDPFTAIIMWKGRNGFALGTGLNDYFGRVVAKEGVQTKGDGSQVSRVHFAVEDADSREIVFKPASLWNDRITTVGDLLELDKCYTMKASAKKDGSLIRLDKIKIMKEPAPIPTFALIPATALADVPNIMNGYTVLDAWVSRKIKDAAKVNELGMDIADLNSPTPITVWYGGQYTPVSTDDLDAWKALEEGDHVRVFGYVSKKGSVNAVRIDKLE
;
A
#
# COMPACT_ATOMS: atom_id res chain seq x y z
N MET A 1 -45.59 -30.45 -4.04
CA MET A 1 -44.32 -30.47 -3.28
C MET A 1 -43.28 -29.69 -4.06
N LYS A 2 -42.77 -28.56 -3.53
CA LYS A 2 -41.58 -27.91 -4.09
C LYS A 2 -40.40 -28.83 -3.76
N ARG A 3 -39.68 -29.33 -4.79
CA ARG A 3 -38.44 -30.09 -4.60
C ARG A 3 -37.44 -29.18 -3.89
N ILE A 4 -36.98 -29.58 -2.71
CA ILE A 4 -35.82 -28.97 -2.06
C ILE A 4 -34.62 -29.32 -2.96
N PRO A 5 -33.80 -28.35 -3.41
CA PRO A 5 -32.61 -28.67 -4.19
C PRO A 5 -31.71 -29.62 -3.41
N THR A 6 -31.32 -30.74 -4.00
CA THR A 6 -30.33 -31.66 -3.43
C THR A 6 -29.00 -30.90 -3.32
N PHE A 7 -28.41 -30.89 -2.12
CA PHE A 7 -27.10 -30.27 -1.92
C PHE A 7 -26.01 -31.13 -2.54
N ASP A 8 -25.35 -30.61 -3.58
CA ASP A 8 -24.25 -31.27 -4.27
C ASP A 8 -22.92 -30.83 -3.64
N LEU A 9 -22.34 -31.71 -2.83
CA LEU A 9 -21.12 -31.44 -2.09
C LEU A 9 -19.91 -31.26 -3.03
N ASP A 10 -19.80 -32.07 -4.08
CA ASP A 10 -18.66 -32.05 -4.99
C ASP A 10 -18.67 -30.77 -5.84
N ALA A 11 -19.85 -30.35 -6.30
CA ALA A 11 -20.01 -29.09 -7.01
C ALA A 11 -19.66 -27.88 -6.14
N GLU A 12 -20.01 -27.89 -4.84
CA GLU A 12 -19.64 -26.81 -3.93
C GLU A 12 -18.14 -26.81 -3.60
N ILE A 13 -17.51 -27.98 -3.44
CA ILE A 13 -16.04 -28.09 -3.26
C ILE A 13 -15.31 -27.52 -4.48
N ALA A 14 -15.75 -27.84 -5.70
CA ALA A 14 -15.12 -27.33 -6.93
C ALA A 14 -15.20 -25.79 -7.01
N LYS A 15 -16.34 -25.20 -6.67
CA LYS A 15 -16.48 -23.73 -6.61
C LYS A 15 -15.57 -23.10 -5.57
N LEU A 16 -15.41 -23.75 -4.40
CA LEU A 16 -14.53 -23.24 -3.35
C LEU A 16 -13.06 -23.37 -3.73
N ALA A 17 -12.69 -24.43 -4.43
CA ALA A 17 -11.34 -24.65 -4.94
C ALA A 17 -10.94 -23.55 -5.92
N GLU A 18 -11.82 -23.25 -6.87
CA GLU A 18 -11.63 -22.14 -7.81
C GLU A 18 -11.57 -20.77 -7.08
N ALA A 19 -12.47 -20.54 -6.13
CA ALA A 19 -12.53 -19.26 -5.42
C ALA A 19 -11.32 -19.02 -4.50
N ALA A 20 -10.82 -20.07 -3.86
CA ALA A 20 -9.71 -20.02 -2.92
C ALA A 20 -8.33 -20.24 -3.55
N ASP A 21 -8.29 -20.63 -4.83
CA ASP A 21 -7.08 -21.08 -5.53
C ASP A 21 -6.36 -22.22 -4.77
N ILE A 22 -7.15 -23.21 -4.32
CA ILE A 22 -6.69 -24.40 -3.59
C ILE A 22 -7.16 -25.64 -4.35
N GLU A 23 -6.30 -26.64 -4.45
CA GLU A 23 -6.64 -27.94 -5.05
C GLU A 23 -7.93 -28.54 -4.45
N PRO A 24 -8.91 -28.98 -5.28
CA PRO A 24 -10.18 -29.52 -4.81
C PRO A 24 -10.03 -30.67 -3.81
N ALA A 25 -9.00 -31.51 -3.98
CA ALA A 25 -8.71 -32.62 -3.08
C ALA A 25 -8.39 -32.16 -1.64
N THR A 26 -7.69 -31.03 -1.50
CA THR A 26 -7.36 -30.45 -0.20
C THR A 26 -8.61 -29.95 0.52
N ILE A 27 -9.49 -29.25 -0.19
CA ILE A 27 -10.77 -28.80 0.36
C ILE A 27 -11.66 -30.00 0.72
N SER A 28 -11.75 -31.00 -0.16
CA SER A 28 -12.50 -32.24 0.08
C SER A 28 -12.05 -32.94 1.37
N ALA A 29 -10.74 -33.07 1.59
CA ALA A 29 -10.19 -33.68 2.81
C ALA A 29 -10.58 -32.89 4.07
N GLN A 30 -10.46 -31.56 4.03
CA GLN A 30 -10.81 -30.68 5.16
C GLN A 30 -12.32 -30.69 5.44
N VAL A 31 -13.17 -30.70 4.42
CA VAL A 31 -14.63 -30.79 4.58
C VAL A 31 -15.03 -32.17 5.10
N SER A 32 -14.41 -33.24 4.60
CA SER A 32 -14.60 -34.61 5.11
C SER A 32 -14.21 -34.74 6.57
N GLU A 33 -13.20 -34.02 7.03
CA GLU A 33 -12.84 -33.96 8.44
C GLU A 33 -13.97 -33.34 9.29
N ILE A 34 -14.57 -32.24 8.84
CA ILE A 34 -15.70 -31.60 9.54
C ILE A 34 -16.92 -32.53 9.57
N ILE A 35 -17.21 -33.23 8.47
CA ILE A 35 -18.32 -34.19 8.40
C ILE A 35 -18.09 -35.35 9.37
N ASN A 36 -16.94 -36.02 9.25
CA ASN A 36 -16.71 -37.29 9.91
C ASN A 36 -16.25 -37.15 11.37
N LYS A 37 -15.44 -36.14 11.69
CA LYS A 37 -14.92 -35.95 13.05
C LYS A 37 -15.79 -35.01 13.89
N GLU A 38 -16.37 -33.98 13.28
CA GLU A 38 -17.21 -33.00 14.01
C GLU A 38 -18.71 -33.31 13.89
N GLY A 39 -19.08 -34.38 13.19
CA GLY A 39 -20.45 -34.89 13.10
C GLY A 39 -21.42 -33.93 12.43
N LYS A 40 -20.96 -33.19 11.42
CA LYS A 40 -21.78 -32.19 10.70
C LYS A 40 -22.31 -32.76 9.39
N ASP A 41 -23.51 -32.35 9.02
CA ASP A 41 -24.04 -32.65 7.69
C ASP A 41 -23.23 -31.89 6.60
N PRO A 42 -23.25 -32.35 5.33
CA PRO A 42 -22.46 -31.76 4.25
C PRO A 42 -22.67 -30.26 4.05
N PHE A 43 -23.90 -29.76 4.21
CA PHE A 43 -24.20 -28.33 4.04
C PHE A 43 -23.56 -27.52 5.17
N THR A 44 -23.75 -27.95 6.42
CA THR A 44 -23.12 -27.32 7.60
C THR A 44 -21.60 -27.39 7.53
N ALA A 45 -21.02 -28.49 7.07
CA ALA A 45 -19.58 -28.65 6.92
C ALA A 45 -18.98 -27.64 5.93
N ILE A 46 -19.66 -27.39 4.81
CA ILE A 46 -19.26 -26.37 3.83
C ILE A 46 -19.37 -24.96 4.41
N ILE A 47 -20.42 -24.64 5.18
CA ILE A 47 -20.53 -23.34 5.86
C ILE A 47 -19.41 -23.15 6.88
N MET A 48 -19.13 -24.18 7.70
CA MET A 48 -18.06 -24.13 8.70
C MET A 48 -16.69 -24.00 8.03
N TRP A 49 -16.47 -24.71 6.92
CA TRP A 49 -15.25 -24.57 6.13
C TRP A 49 -15.11 -23.15 5.57
N LYS A 50 -16.19 -22.59 4.98
CA LYS A 50 -16.22 -21.19 4.50
C LYS A 50 -15.93 -20.19 5.63
N GLY A 51 -16.49 -20.40 6.83
CA GLY A 51 -16.21 -19.56 7.99
C GLY A 51 -14.75 -19.64 8.46
N ARG A 52 -14.17 -20.85 8.47
CA ARG A 52 -12.76 -21.07 8.83
C ARG A 52 -11.77 -20.57 7.79
N ASN A 53 -12.17 -20.58 6.52
CA ASN A 53 -11.33 -20.25 5.36
C ASN A 53 -11.80 -18.98 4.64
N GLY A 54 -12.57 -18.12 5.31
CA GLY A 54 -13.11 -16.89 4.71
C GLY A 54 -12.02 -15.99 4.13
N PHE A 55 -10.80 -16.07 4.67
CA PHE A 55 -9.61 -15.40 4.15
C PHE A 55 -9.12 -15.93 2.81
N ALA A 56 -9.10 -17.25 2.61
CA ALA A 56 -8.77 -17.85 1.33
C ALA A 56 -9.85 -17.54 0.28
N LEU A 57 -11.11 -17.42 0.70
CA LEU A 57 -12.24 -17.06 -0.16
C LEU A 57 -12.34 -15.57 -0.51
N GLY A 58 -11.35 -14.76 -0.13
CA GLY A 58 -11.35 -13.33 -0.42
C GLY A 58 -12.45 -12.53 0.28
N THR A 59 -13.01 -13.04 1.39
CA THR A 59 -14.00 -12.32 2.18
C THR A 59 -13.37 -11.03 2.71
N GLY A 60 -13.97 -9.89 2.36
CA GLY A 60 -13.47 -8.56 2.73
C GLY A 60 -12.39 -7.99 1.80
N LEU A 61 -12.18 -8.57 0.61
CA LEU A 61 -11.37 -7.96 -0.44
C LEU A 61 -12.22 -7.08 -1.36
N ASN A 62 -11.73 -5.88 -1.64
CA ASN A 62 -12.28 -4.96 -2.64
C ASN A 62 -11.34 -4.89 -3.85
N ASP A 63 -11.90 -4.56 -5.00
CA ASP A 63 -11.13 -4.27 -6.21
C ASP A 63 -10.53 -2.86 -6.13
N TYR A 64 -9.25 -2.76 -6.48
CA TYR A 64 -8.50 -1.50 -6.54
C TYR A 64 -7.81 -1.34 -7.89
N PHE A 65 -7.82 -0.11 -8.39
CA PHE A 65 -6.92 0.37 -9.44
C PHE A 65 -5.88 1.26 -8.77
N GLY A 66 -4.62 0.84 -8.78
CA GLY A 66 -3.58 1.54 -8.04
C GLY A 66 -2.30 1.70 -8.82
N ARG A 67 -1.76 2.93 -8.82
CA ARG A 67 -0.41 3.21 -9.33
C ARG A 67 0.58 3.21 -8.19
N VAL A 68 1.70 2.51 -8.36
CA VAL A 68 2.80 2.54 -7.39
C VAL A 68 3.49 3.90 -7.45
N VAL A 69 3.36 4.71 -6.40
CA VAL A 69 3.97 6.05 -6.34
C VAL A 69 5.33 6.04 -5.66
N ALA A 70 5.54 5.12 -4.71
CA ALA A 70 6.81 4.97 -4.01
C ALA A 70 6.99 3.58 -3.41
N LYS A 71 8.24 3.21 -3.15
CA LYS A 71 8.62 1.97 -2.45
C LYS A 71 9.65 2.32 -1.38
N GLU A 72 9.41 1.88 -0.15
CA GLU A 72 10.39 1.95 0.93
C GLU A 72 11.33 0.75 0.86
N GLY A 73 12.61 0.97 1.20
CA GLY A 73 13.59 -0.10 1.32
C GLY A 73 13.22 -1.17 2.36
N VAL A 74 13.86 -2.33 2.25
CA VAL A 74 13.64 -3.44 3.19
C VAL A 74 14.25 -3.11 4.55
N GLN A 75 13.45 -3.23 5.60
CA GLN A 75 13.86 -3.07 6.99
C GLN A 75 13.85 -4.42 7.71
N THR A 76 14.94 -4.74 8.41
CA THR A 76 15.00 -5.89 9.30
C THR A 76 14.60 -5.46 10.72
N LYS A 77 13.63 -6.14 11.31
CA LYS A 77 13.18 -5.94 12.70
C LYS A 77 14.06 -6.74 13.68
N GLY A 78 13.94 -6.44 14.96
CA GLY A 78 14.75 -7.09 16.01
C GLY A 78 14.50 -8.59 16.16
N ASP A 79 13.37 -9.09 15.68
CA ASP A 79 13.04 -10.52 15.61
C ASP A 79 13.54 -11.21 14.33
N GLY A 80 14.30 -10.49 13.49
CA GLY A 80 14.79 -10.96 12.20
C GLY A 80 13.77 -10.90 11.07
N SER A 81 12.50 -10.54 11.35
CA SER A 81 11.50 -10.37 10.30
C SER A 81 11.86 -9.18 9.41
N GLN A 82 11.55 -9.30 8.13
CA GLN A 82 11.79 -8.24 7.15
C GLN A 82 10.47 -7.59 6.76
N VAL A 83 10.47 -6.27 6.59
CA VAL A 83 9.32 -5.53 6.08
C VAL A 83 9.75 -4.51 5.04
N SER A 84 8.99 -4.41 3.96
CA SER A 84 9.04 -3.29 3.01
C SER A 84 7.64 -2.71 2.87
N ARG A 85 7.53 -1.47 2.40
CA ARG A 85 6.25 -0.82 2.16
C ARG A 85 6.17 -0.32 0.74
N VAL A 86 5.05 -0.59 0.09
CA VAL A 86 4.72 -0.03 -1.23
C VAL A 86 3.58 0.97 -1.04
N HIS A 87 3.68 2.12 -1.70
CA HIS A 87 2.68 3.17 -1.63
C HIS A 87 1.94 3.27 -2.95
N PHE A 88 0.61 3.25 -2.87
CA PHE A 88 -0.25 3.36 -4.03
C PHE A 88 -1.02 4.67 -4.02
N ALA A 89 -1.10 5.33 -5.18
CA ALA A 89 -2.21 6.23 -5.49
C ALA A 89 -3.38 5.40 -6.01
N VAL A 90 -4.55 5.56 -5.42
CA VAL A 90 -5.79 4.89 -5.84
C VAL A 90 -6.91 5.93 -5.93
N GLU A 91 -7.87 5.70 -6.81
CA GLU A 91 -9.10 6.50 -6.82
C GLU A 91 -10.01 6.00 -5.70
N ASP A 92 -10.43 6.91 -4.82
CA ASP A 92 -11.44 6.61 -3.82
C ASP A 92 -12.81 6.43 -4.50
N ALA A 93 -13.51 5.35 -4.14
CA ALA A 93 -14.75 5.00 -4.81
C ALA A 93 -15.87 6.01 -4.54
N ASP A 94 -15.84 6.67 -3.38
CA ASP A 94 -16.90 7.57 -2.93
C ASP A 94 -16.63 9.00 -3.41
N SER A 95 -15.42 9.52 -3.17
CA SER A 95 -15.08 10.91 -3.52
C SER A 95 -14.59 11.09 -4.95
N ARG A 96 -14.17 10.01 -5.63
CA ARG A 96 -13.45 10.07 -6.92
C ARG A 96 -12.10 10.81 -6.83
N GLU A 97 -11.64 11.12 -5.63
CA GLU A 97 -10.33 11.76 -5.42
C GLU A 97 -9.22 10.71 -5.38
N ILE A 98 -8.01 11.14 -5.73
CA ILE A 98 -6.83 10.29 -5.56
C ILE A 98 -6.45 10.29 -4.07
N VAL A 99 -6.46 9.09 -3.49
CA VAL A 99 -6.01 8.86 -2.11
C VAL A 99 -4.79 7.95 -2.11
N PHE A 100 -3.94 8.12 -1.11
CA PHE A 100 -2.72 7.34 -0.98
C PHE A 100 -2.90 6.23 0.05
N LYS A 101 -2.63 5.00 -0.35
CA LYS A 101 -2.74 3.83 0.53
C LYS A 101 -1.42 3.07 0.58
N PRO A 102 -0.79 2.95 1.76
CA PRO A 102 0.40 2.12 1.92
C PRO A 102 0.01 0.64 2.07
N ALA A 103 0.89 -0.27 1.63
CA ALA A 103 0.81 -1.70 1.89
C ALA A 103 2.13 -2.22 2.45
N SER A 104 2.10 -2.86 3.62
CA SER A 104 3.27 -3.48 4.22
C SER A 104 3.42 -4.93 3.77
N LEU A 105 4.56 -5.26 3.19
CA LEU A 105 4.96 -6.58 2.72
C LEU A 105 5.97 -7.16 3.70
N TRP A 106 5.69 -8.35 4.23
CA TRP A 106 6.52 -9.01 5.23
C TRP A 106 7.20 -10.25 4.65
N ASN A 107 8.48 -10.43 4.98
CA ASN A 107 9.28 -11.61 4.64
C ASN A 107 9.19 -11.98 3.14
N ASP A 108 8.72 -13.18 2.81
CA ASP A 108 8.56 -13.72 1.46
C ASP A 108 7.64 -12.89 0.57
N ARG A 109 6.70 -12.12 1.15
CA ARG A 109 5.83 -11.20 0.40
C ARG A 109 6.60 -10.05 -0.24
N ILE A 110 7.79 -9.72 0.28
CA ILE A 110 8.63 -8.68 -0.30
C ILE A 110 9.05 -9.11 -1.72
N THR A 111 9.50 -10.35 -1.89
CA THR A 111 9.96 -10.84 -3.20
C THR A 111 8.80 -11.31 -4.07
N THR A 112 7.85 -12.07 -3.50
CA THR A 112 6.74 -12.64 -4.29
C THR A 112 5.72 -11.60 -4.78
N VAL A 113 5.59 -10.46 -4.10
CA VAL A 113 4.67 -9.38 -4.47
C VAL A 113 5.40 -8.07 -4.73
N GLY A 114 6.31 -7.68 -3.85
CA GLY A 114 7.01 -6.38 -3.95
C GLY A 114 7.88 -6.25 -5.20
N ASP A 115 8.48 -7.33 -5.68
CA ASP A 115 9.31 -7.31 -6.90
C ASP A 115 8.47 -7.20 -8.18
N LEU A 116 7.19 -7.61 -8.14
CA LEU A 116 6.26 -7.44 -9.28
C LEU A 116 5.77 -6.00 -9.44
N LEU A 117 5.94 -5.18 -8.41
CA LEU A 117 5.43 -3.83 -8.32
C LEU A 117 6.53 -2.84 -8.68
N GLU A 118 6.46 -2.32 -9.90
CA GLU A 118 7.38 -1.32 -10.46
C GLU A 118 6.86 0.10 -10.19
N LEU A 119 7.80 1.03 -9.96
CA LEU A 119 7.47 2.45 -9.79
C LEU A 119 6.74 2.99 -11.01
N ASP A 120 5.76 3.87 -10.76
CA ASP A 120 4.92 4.51 -11.76
C ASP A 120 4.20 3.54 -12.70
N LYS A 121 4.03 2.25 -12.37
CA LYS A 121 3.11 1.34 -13.07
C LYS A 121 1.77 1.25 -12.36
N CYS A 122 0.70 1.11 -13.14
CA CYS A 122 -0.66 0.93 -12.63
C CYS A 122 -1.08 -0.55 -12.67
N TYR A 123 -1.80 -0.99 -11.66
CA TYR A 123 -2.22 -2.38 -11.48
C TYR A 123 -3.70 -2.45 -11.11
N THR A 124 -4.37 -3.51 -11.58
CA THR A 124 -5.59 -4.01 -10.95
C THR A 124 -5.19 -4.98 -9.85
N MET A 125 -5.78 -4.86 -8.66
CA MET A 125 -5.51 -5.76 -7.54
C MET A 125 -6.76 -5.94 -6.67
N LYS A 126 -6.81 -7.03 -5.92
CA LYS A 126 -7.74 -7.20 -4.80
C LYS A 126 -7.00 -6.97 -3.49
N ALA A 127 -7.61 -6.26 -2.56
CA ALA A 127 -7.02 -6.01 -1.24
C ALA A 127 -8.09 -5.76 -0.17
N SER A 128 -7.74 -5.89 1.11
CA SER A 128 -8.55 -5.36 2.22
C SER A 128 -7.94 -4.07 2.72
N ALA A 129 -8.75 -3.06 3.02
CA ALA A 129 -8.31 -1.87 3.72
C ALA A 129 -8.45 -2.05 5.25
N LYS A 130 -7.39 -1.71 5.99
CA LYS A 130 -7.45 -1.53 7.44
C LYS A 130 -8.14 -0.22 7.81
N LYS A 131 -8.46 -0.05 9.09
CA LYS A 131 -9.05 1.20 9.63
C LYS A 131 -8.17 2.44 9.41
N ASP A 132 -6.84 2.25 9.34
CA ASP A 132 -5.87 3.31 9.04
C ASP A 132 -5.71 3.57 7.54
N GLY A 133 -6.52 2.94 6.69
CA GLY A 133 -6.48 3.07 5.24
C GLY A 133 -5.42 2.23 4.54
N SER A 134 -4.52 1.58 5.28
CA SER A 134 -3.48 0.73 4.69
C SER A 134 -4.07 -0.53 4.04
N LEU A 135 -3.51 -0.93 2.90
CA LEU A 135 -3.90 -2.13 2.19
C LEU A 135 -3.17 -3.35 2.76
N ILE A 136 -3.92 -4.43 2.94
CA ILE A 136 -3.41 -5.75 3.27
C ILE A 136 -3.96 -6.78 2.29
N ARG A 137 -3.33 -7.95 2.25
CA ARG A 137 -3.76 -9.07 1.41
C ARG A 137 -3.88 -8.71 -0.06
N LEU A 138 -2.85 -8.02 -0.57
CA LEU A 138 -2.73 -7.76 -2.00
C LEU A 138 -2.75 -9.11 -2.75
N ASP A 139 -3.68 -9.26 -3.67
CA ASP A 139 -3.90 -10.48 -4.43
C ASP A 139 -4.38 -10.15 -5.86
N LYS A 140 -4.29 -11.12 -6.77
CA LYS A 140 -4.71 -11.01 -8.19
C LYS A 140 -4.12 -9.76 -8.88
N ILE A 141 -2.88 -9.44 -8.58
CA ILE A 141 -2.16 -8.27 -9.10
C ILE A 141 -1.89 -8.46 -10.59
N LYS A 142 -2.37 -7.55 -11.43
CA LYS A 142 -2.14 -7.54 -12.88
C LYS A 142 -1.79 -6.14 -13.34
N ILE A 143 -0.74 -6.02 -14.15
CA ILE A 143 -0.33 -4.75 -14.74
C ILE A 143 -1.39 -4.26 -15.74
N MET A 144 -1.67 -2.96 -15.70
CA MET A 144 -2.56 -2.29 -16.64
C MET A 144 -1.75 -1.68 -17.79
N LYS A 145 -2.32 -1.69 -18.99
CA LYS A 145 -1.79 -0.93 -20.12
C LYS A 145 -2.17 0.54 -19.97
N GLU A 146 -1.30 1.42 -20.44
CA GLU A 146 -1.61 2.84 -20.53
C GLU A 146 -2.57 3.13 -21.70
N PRO A 147 -3.45 4.15 -21.60
CA PRO A 147 -3.62 5.03 -20.44
C PRO A 147 -4.40 4.33 -19.31
N ALA A 148 -3.85 4.38 -18.09
CA ALA A 148 -4.49 3.85 -16.90
C ALA A 148 -5.36 4.92 -16.20
N PRO A 149 -6.36 4.52 -15.38
CA PRO A 149 -7.26 5.47 -14.72
C PRO A 149 -6.57 6.35 -13.68
N ILE A 150 -5.48 5.86 -13.07
CA ILE A 150 -4.68 6.62 -12.12
C ILE A 150 -3.53 7.31 -12.88
N PRO A 151 -3.40 8.65 -12.84
CA PRO A 151 -2.34 9.36 -13.53
C PRO A 151 -0.94 8.98 -12.99
N THR A 152 0.09 9.23 -13.78
CA THR A 152 1.49 9.07 -13.35
C THR A 152 1.81 10.03 -12.20
N PHE A 153 2.85 9.74 -11.41
CA PHE A 153 3.21 10.54 -10.25
C PHE A 153 3.37 12.04 -10.56
N ALA A 154 4.00 12.37 -11.69
CA ALA A 154 4.17 13.73 -12.19
C ALA A 154 2.86 14.47 -12.50
N LEU A 155 1.76 13.74 -12.71
CA LEU A 155 0.45 14.29 -13.07
C LEU A 155 -0.58 14.19 -11.94
N ILE A 156 -0.23 13.57 -10.80
CA ILE A 156 -1.10 13.57 -9.61
C ILE A 156 -1.13 14.99 -9.04
N PRO A 157 -2.30 15.62 -8.84
CA PRO A 157 -2.37 16.97 -8.28
C PRO A 157 -1.62 17.09 -6.95
N ALA A 158 -0.75 18.09 -6.84
CA ALA A 158 -0.08 18.41 -5.59
C ALA A 158 -1.02 19.17 -4.65
N THR A 159 -0.88 18.91 -3.36
CA THR A 159 -1.51 19.72 -2.32
C THR A 159 -0.76 21.05 -2.19
N ALA A 160 -1.49 22.15 -2.10
CA ALA A 160 -0.92 23.45 -1.74
C ALA A 160 -0.24 23.37 -0.37
N LEU A 161 0.93 23.99 -0.21
CA LEU A 161 1.67 23.91 1.06
C LEU A 161 0.89 24.52 2.23
N ALA A 162 0.05 25.53 1.96
CA ALA A 162 -0.85 26.15 2.93
C ALA A 162 -1.89 25.16 3.52
N ASP A 163 -2.21 24.08 2.81
CA ASP A 163 -3.19 23.07 3.24
C ASP A 163 -2.56 21.89 3.98
N VAL A 164 -1.22 21.80 4.06
CA VAL A 164 -0.51 20.72 4.78
C VAL A 164 -1.00 20.55 6.24
N PRO A 165 -1.28 21.63 7.02
CA PRO A 165 -1.83 21.48 8.37
C PRO A 165 -3.18 20.74 8.42
N ASN A 166 -3.95 20.72 7.32
CA ASN A 166 -5.25 20.05 7.25
C ASN A 166 -5.12 18.54 6.95
N ILE A 167 -3.93 18.07 6.53
CA ILE A 167 -3.67 16.67 6.11
C ILE A 167 -2.92 15.86 7.19
N MET A 168 -2.85 16.36 8.42
CA MET A 168 -2.13 15.70 9.51
C MET A 168 -2.46 14.20 9.63
N ASN A 169 -1.41 13.38 9.70
CA ASN A 169 -1.47 11.91 9.70
C ASN A 169 -1.89 11.27 8.37
N GLY A 170 -1.67 11.96 7.25
CA GLY A 170 -1.90 11.47 5.90
C GLY A 170 -0.64 11.46 5.05
N TYR A 171 -0.72 10.75 3.92
CA TYR A 171 0.24 10.88 2.83
C TYR A 171 -0.23 11.96 1.86
N THR A 172 0.71 12.70 1.28
CA THR A 172 0.41 13.73 0.28
C THR A 172 1.53 13.89 -0.74
N VAL A 173 1.22 14.60 -1.82
CA VAL A 173 2.16 15.08 -2.83
C VAL A 173 2.26 16.59 -2.73
N LEU A 174 3.48 17.12 -2.72
CA LEU A 174 3.77 18.54 -2.67
C LEU A 174 4.65 18.93 -3.86
N ASP A 175 4.40 20.11 -4.42
CA ASP A 175 5.25 20.75 -5.42
C ASP A 175 5.73 22.07 -4.85
N ALA A 176 7.05 22.23 -4.71
CA ALA A 176 7.63 23.42 -4.09
C ALA A 176 9.11 23.57 -4.41
N TRP A 177 9.69 24.69 -4.00
CA TRP A 177 11.10 24.99 -4.19
C TRP A 177 11.88 24.73 -2.91
N VAL A 178 13.06 24.14 -3.04
CA VAL A 178 14.00 23.96 -1.93
C VAL A 178 14.44 25.35 -1.45
N SER A 179 14.06 25.74 -0.24
CA SER A 179 14.47 27.02 0.35
C SER A 179 15.76 26.90 1.14
N ARG A 180 16.02 25.74 1.75
CA ARG A 180 17.20 25.50 2.59
C ARG A 180 17.46 24.02 2.77
N LYS A 181 18.73 23.60 2.79
CA LYS A 181 19.13 22.25 3.21
C LYS A 181 19.35 22.19 4.73
N ILE A 182 18.84 21.14 5.36
CA ILE A 182 19.00 20.88 6.79
C ILE A 182 19.86 19.64 6.99
N LYS A 183 20.86 19.78 7.87
CA LYS A 183 21.65 18.67 8.40
C LYS A 183 21.75 18.86 9.91
N ASP A 184 21.07 18.01 10.68
CA ASP A 184 21.16 18.08 12.14
C ASP A 184 22.45 17.37 12.60
N ALA A 185 23.45 18.14 13.03
CA ALA A 185 24.72 17.61 13.52
C ALA A 185 24.56 16.79 14.82
N ALA A 186 23.50 17.02 15.60
CA ALA A 186 23.22 16.29 16.84
C ALA A 186 22.49 14.96 16.59
N LYS A 187 21.84 14.83 15.42
CA LYS A 187 21.15 13.60 15.02
C LYS A 187 21.80 13.05 13.77
N VAL A 188 22.77 12.17 14.01
CA VAL A 188 23.78 11.65 13.07
C VAL A 188 23.22 11.16 11.71
N ASN A 189 21.91 10.93 11.57
CA ASN A 189 21.27 10.44 10.35
C ASN A 189 19.97 11.18 9.96
N GLU A 190 19.75 12.43 10.38
CA GLU A 190 18.59 13.22 9.89
C GLU A 190 19.04 14.22 8.81
N LEU A 191 18.77 13.88 7.54
CA LEU A 191 18.88 14.80 6.41
C LEU A 191 17.50 15.38 6.11
N GLY A 192 17.44 16.68 5.85
CA GLY A 192 16.18 17.33 5.51
C GLY A 192 16.37 18.53 4.60
N MET A 193 15.25 19.10 4.20
CA MET A 193 15.19 20.36 3.47
C MET A 193 13.91 21.09 3.85
N ASP A 194 13.99 22.42 3.89
CA ASP A 194 12.80 23.23 3.90
C ASP A 194 12.37 23.46 2.45
N ILE A 195 11.08 23.24 2.17
CA ILE A 195 10.45 23.58 0.90
C ILE A 195 9.47 24.72 1.11
N ALA A 196 9.37 25.62 0.13
CA ALA A 196 8.48 26.77 0.18
C ALA A 196 7.84 27.03 -1.19
N ASP A 197 6.68 27.71 -1.16
CA ASP A 197 6.05 28.31 -2.32
C ASP A 197 5.71 29.78 -2.03
N LEU A 198 5.19 30.49 -3.03
CA LEU A 198 4.84 31.91 -2.89
C LEU A 198 3.58 32.16 -2.05
N ASN A 199 2.74 31.14 -1.87
CA ASN A 199 1.38 31.29 -1.33
C ASN A 199 1.31 30.88 0.14
N SER A 200 2.30 30.16 0.64
CA SER A 200 2.32 29.59 1.97
C SER A 200 3.04 30.52 2.94
N PRO A 201 2.50 30.71 4.17
CA PRO A 201 3.05 31.65 5.13
C PRO A 201 4.40 31.20 5.71
N THR A 202 4.67 29.89 5.68
CA THR A 202 5.89 29.29 6.26
C THR A 202 6.38 28.13 5.40
N PRO A 203 7.71 27.93 5.30
CA PRO A 203 8.27 26.73 4.71
C PRO A 203 7.82 25.46 5.46
N ILE A 204 7.80 24.34 4.74
CA ILE A 204 7.54 23.01 5.28
C ILE A 204 8.86 22.25 5.34
N THR A 205 9.20 21.73 6.52
CA THR A 205 10.37 20.86 6.66
C THR A 205 10.05 19.45 6.17
N VAL A 206 10.84 18.98 5.21
CA VAL A 206 10.82 17.64 4.62
C VAL A 206 12.05 16.87 5.11
N TRP A 207 11.84 15.72 5.72
CA TRP A 207 12.89 14.82 6.20
C TRP A 207 13.06 13.63 5.27
N TYR A 208 14.30 13.25 5.00
CA TYR A 208 14.65 12.00 4.33
C TYR A 208 14.62 10.87 5.35
N GLY A 209 13.87 9.81 5.04
CA GLY A 209 13.65 8.71 5.97
C GLY A 209 12.69 9.08 7.12
N GLY A 210 11.97 8.09 7.62
CA GLY A 210 11.14 8.28 8.81
C GLY A 210 11.99 8.30 10.10
N GLN A 211 11.40 8.75 11.22
CA GLN A 211 12.01 8.78 12.56
C GLN A 211 12.75 7.49 12.99
N TYR A 212 12.42 6.35 12.39
CA TYR A 212 13.00 5.03 12.71
C TYR A 212 13.66 4.33 11.52
N THR A 213 13.82 5.02 10.38
CA THR A 213 14.42 4.46 9.16
C THR A 213 15.73 5.21 8.89
N PRO A 214 16.89 4.54 8.94
CA PRO A 214 18.14 5.19 8.59
C PRO A 214 18.08 5.64 7.13
N VAL A 215 18.63 6.84 6.88
CA VAL A 215 18.81 7.38 5.52
C VAL A 215 19.64 6.41 4.69
N SER A 216 19.12 6.01 3.53
CA SER A 216 19.87 5.15 2.61
C SER A 216 20.99 5.92 1.91
N THR A 217 21.93 5.22 1.28
CA THR A 217 22.96 5.87 0.44
C THR A 217 22.34 6.64 -0.71
N ASP A 218 21.26 6.11 -1.28
CA ASP A 218 20.55 6.71 -2.40
C ASP A 218 19.84 8.00 -1.95
N ASP A 219 19.21 7.99 -0.77
CA ASP A 219 18.64 9.18 -0.15
C ASP A 219 19.70 10.26 0.12
N LEU A 220 20.87 9.85 0.61
CA LEU A 220 21.99 10.76 0.85
C LEU A 220 22.49 11.41 -0.44
N ASP A 221 22.65 10.63 -1.51
CA ASP A 221 23.13 11.14 -2.79
C ASP A 221 22.10 12.02 -3.50
N ALA A 222 20.81 11.66 -3.41
CA ALA A 222 19.70 12.51 -3.85
C ALA A 222 19.69 13.84 -3.08
N TRP A 223 19.81 13.80 -1.75
CA TRP A 223 19.87 15.00 -0.92
C TRP A 223 21.08 15.88 -1.26
N LYS A 224 22.26 15.28 -1.53
CA LYS A 224 23.44 16.03 -1.94
C LYS A 224 23.25 16.74 -3.28
N ALA A 225 22.55 16.11 -4.22
CA ALA A 225 22.33 16.64 -5.57
C ALA A 225 21.33 17.81 -5.63
N LEU A 226 20.51 17.99 -4.60
CA LEU A 226 19.60 19.14 -4.51
C LEU A 226 20.33 20.40 -4.03
N GLU A 227 19.97 21.53 -4.61
CA GLU A 227 20.45 22.87 -4.26
C GLU A 227 19.28 23.79 -3.87
N GLU A 228 19.58 24.89 -3.18
CA GLU A 228 18.59 25.93 -2.91
C GLU A 228 18.08 26.54 -4.23
N GLY A 229 16.77 26.69 -4.34
CA GLY A 229 16.09 27.12 -5.56
C GLY A 229 15.67 25.99 -6.50
N ASP A 230 16.08 24.74 -6.25
CA ASP A 230 15.60 23.61 -7.05
C ASP A 230 14.10 23.39 -6.85
N HIS A 231 13.39 23.15 -7.96
CA HIS A 231 11.98 22.76 -7.93
C HIS A 231 11.87 21.25 -7.69
N VAL A 232 11.05 20.83 -6.73
CA VAL A 232 10.93 19.42 -6.32
C VAL A 232 9.46 19.01 -6.17
N ARG A 233 9.19 17.77 -6.54
CA ARG A 233 7.95 17.05 -6.21
C ARG A 233 8.22 16.05 -5.09
N VAL A 234 7.51 16.18 -3.98
CA VAL A 234 7.70 15.36 -2.78
C VAL A 234 6.46 14.52 -2.53
N PHE A 235 6.62 13.21 -2.41
CA PHE A 235 5.62 12.32 -1.82
C PHE A 235 6.05 11.91 -0.42
N GLY A 236 5.19 12.13 0.57
CA GLY A 236 5.55 11.85 1.96
C GLY A 236 4.39 11.84 2.94
N TYR A 237 4.70 11.40 4.17
CA TYR A 237 3.76 11.37 5.29
C TYR A 237 3.83 12.65 6.12
N VAL A 238 2.70 13.33 6.27
CA VAL A 238 2.55 14.53 7.10
C VAL A 238 2.43 14.13 8.57
N SER A 239 3.45 14.48 9.36
CA SER A 239 3.46 14.22 10.79
C SER A 239 2.50 15.14 11.56
N LYS A 240 2.19 14.78 12.81
CA LYS A 240 1.43 15.64 13.73
C LYS A 240 2.06 17.01 14.00
N LYS A 241 3.34 17.18 13.69
CA LYS A 241 4.08 18.43 13.87
C LYS A 241 4.09 19.30 12.61
N GLY A 242 3.41 18.89 11.54
CA GLY A 242 3.38 19.61 10.26
C GLY A 242 4.60 19.38 9.37
N SER A 243 5.63 18.66 9.83
CA SER A 243 6.75 18.23 8.98
C SER A 243 6.38 17.00 8.15
N VAL A 244 7.02 16.85 7.00
CA VAL A 244 6.81 15.74 6.08
C VAL A 244 7.97 14.76 6.18
N ASN A 245 7.68 13.47 6.27
CA ASN A 245 8.68 12.42 6.10
C ASN A 245 8.57 11.94 4.64
N ALA A 246 9.54 12.31 3.82
CA ALA A 246 9.55 11.96 2.42
C ALA A 246 9.78 10.45 2.24
N VAL A 247 9.06 9.90 1.27
CA VAL A 247 9.26 8.55 0.75
C VAL A 247 9.81 8.60 -0.67
N ARG A 248 9.44 9.62 -1.45
CA ARG A 248 10.00 9.89 -2.79
C ARG A 248 10.15 11.39 -2.99
N ILE A 249 11.25 11.81 -3.59
CA ILE A 249 11.53 13.18 -3.97
C ILE A 249 12.06 13.14 -5.41
N ASP A 250 11.36 13.82 -6.32
CA ASP A 250 11.78 13.98 -7.71
C ASP A 250 12.17 15.45 -7.91
N LYS A 251 13.40 15.70 -8.37
CA LYS A 251 13.79 17.04 -8.87
C LYS A 251 13.09 17.28 -10.19
N LEU A 252 12.42 18.42 -10.31
CA LEU A 252 11.76 18.86 -11.52
C LEU A 252 12.71 19.76 -12.33
N GLU A 253 12.61 19.67 -13.65
CA GLU A 253 13.36 20.53 -14.60
C GLU A 253 12.81 21.96 -14.66
#